data_AF-D4JCU0-F1
#
_entry.id   AF-D4JCU0-F1
#
_cell.length_a   1.000
_cell.length_b   1.000
_cell.length_c   1.000
_cell.angle_alpha   90.00
_cell.angle_beta   90.00
_cell.angle_gamma   90.00
#
_symmetry.space_group_name_H-M   'P 1'
#
loop_
_entity.id
_entity.type
_entity.pdbx_description
1 polymer ?
#
loop_
_entity_poly.entity_id
_entity_poly.type
_entity_poly.pdbx_seq_one_letter_code
_entity_poly.pdbx_strand_id
1 'polypeptide(L)'
;MEKRSKRRRNSEEIQDLGLDLDEEIIDEEDEAEEDLEVEIEEVEEDSIDSDFREMPKVRIDADTGNNGHKHLSSQKGSNQNLKWVLVCILCIVLGVVIYGGYKVFFSGNEEDKTSEINNQKDDATVVENQDTEGPSFIGFLDRVVINLNAVDVDYSKYYLAIDNDQQMQVTVTGDVNLAAEGEYPITVSATDQAGNTTTHNAVVQVISEDTMVAIPLELTPMIDGSIPMAPDTKQRVDANVILYYYGEVSQEIKDEIARLGLDVSGYHLDTYWHPNDLNVAY
;
A
#
# COMPACT_ATOMS: atom_id res chain seq x y z
N MET A 1 15.39 60.13 35.43
CA MET A 1 16.76 59.56 35.42
C MET A 1 16.65 58.05 35.53
N GLU A 2 17.28 57.42 34.56
CA GLU A 2 17.43 56.00 34.25
C GLU A 2 17.96 55.15 35.43
N LYS A 3 17.45 53.91 35.62
CA LYS A 3 18.22 52.67 35.36
C LYS A 3 17.50 51.38 35.79
N ARG A 4 17.47 50.45 34.81
CA ARG A 4 17.27 48.98 34.88
C ARG A 4 18.12 48.29 35.95
N SER A 5 17.65 47.13 36.45
CA SER A 5 18.41 45.83 36.44
C SER A 5 17.60 44.71 37.13
N LYS A 6 17.04 43.74 36.38
CA LYS A 6 17.49 42.32 36.27
C LYS A 6 17.87 41.61 37.60
N ARG A 7 17.13 40.56 38.00
CA ARG A 7 17.46 39.10 37.87
C ARG A 7 16.65 38.20 38.84
N ARG A 8 15.96 37.22 38.25
CA ARG A 8 15.92 35.75 38.55
C ARG A 8 15.92 35.26 40.01
N ARG A 9 14.96 34.38 40.33
CA ARG A 9 15.20 32.95 40.70
C ARG A 9 13.86 32.17 40.80
N ASN A 10 13.80 31.03 40.11
CA ASN A 10 12.88 29.92 40.35
C ASN A 10 13.43 29.02 41.47
N SER A 11 12.53 28.39 42.23
CA SER A 11 12.68 27.12 42.97
C SER A 11 11.26 26.68 43.38
N GLU A 12 10.67 25.70 42.71
CA GLU A 12 10.45 24.32 43.21
C GLU A 12 9.53 24.24 44.43
N GLU A 13 8.32 23.68 44.26
CA GLU A 13 7.67 22.82 45.27
C GLU A 13 6.51 22.02 44.63
N ILE A 14 6.52 20.69 44.85
CA ILE A 14 5.46 19.72 44.51
C ILE A 14 4.82 19.27 45.82
N GLN A 15 3.54 18.86 45.75
CA GLN A 15 2.63 18.30 46.77
C GLN A 15 1.72 19.42 47.30
N ASP A 16 0.42 19.26 47.40
CA ASP A 16 -0.34 18.21 48.06
C ASP A 16 -1.82 18.61 47.86
N LEU A 17 -2.75 17.66 47.81
CA LEU A 17 -4.14 17.81 48.27
C LEU A 17 -4.90 16.54 47.85
N GLY A 18 -4.86 15.55 48.75
CA GLY A 18 -5.86 14.51 48.80
C GLY A 18 -7.20 15.05 49.31
N LEU A 19 -8.29 14.49 48.79
CA LEU A 19 -9.60 14.46 49.45
C LEU A 19 -10.30 13.14 49.08
N ASP A 20 -10.24 12.23 50.04
CA ASP A 20 -11.12 11.07 50.27
C ASP A 20 -12.45 11.58 50.91
N LEU A 21 -13.59 10.88 50.96
CA LEU A 21 -14.28 9.86 50.16
C LEU A 21 -15.58 9.59 50.95
N ASP A 22 -16.73 10.21 50.64
CA ASP A 22 -17.95 9.98 51.45
C ASP A 22 -19.22 9.93 50.58
N GLU A 23 -19.60 8.69 50.36
CA GLU A 23 -20.85 8.03 49.95
C GLU A 23 -22.17 8.69 50.39
N GLU A 24 -23.14 8.84 49.47
CA GLU A 24 -24.56 8.95 49.80
C GLU A 24 -25.40 8.16 48.77
N ILE A 25 -25.99 7.06 49.28
CA ILE A 25 -27.03 6.24 48.65
C ILE A 25 -28.37 6.81 49.10
N ILE A 26 -29.30 7.10 48.17
CA ILE A 26 -30.74 7.20 48.45
C ILE A 26 -31.51 6.54 47.28
N ASP A 27 -32.55 5.82 47.69
CA ASP A 27 -33.29 4.73 47.05
C ASP A 27 -34.31 5.12 45.94
N GLU A 28 -34.87 4.03 45.39
CA GLU A 28 -35.84 3.79 44.30
C GLU A 28 -37.22 4.51 44.36
N GLU A 29 -38.03 4.23 43.32
CA GLU A 29 -39.43 4.61 42.99
C GLU A 29 -39.56 5.93 42.17
N ASP A 30 -40.20 5.99 40.99
CA ASP A 30 -41.42 5.32 40.52
C ASP A 30 -41.51 5.26 38.98
N GLU A 31 -42.36 4.34 38.52
CA GLU A 31 -42.73 3.99 37.16
C GLU A 31 -43.25 5.14 36.26
N ALA A 32 -42.92 5.06 34.97
CA ALA A 32 -43.78 5.53 33.88
C ALA A 32 -43.48 4.71 32.62
N GLU A 33 -44.23 3.63 32.41
CA GLU A 33 -44.36 3.02 31.08
C GLU A 33 -45.13 4.00 30.19
N GLU A 34 -44.46 4.61 29.21
CA GLU A 34 -45.13 5.33 28.12
C GLU A 34 -45.56 4.30 27.06
N ASP A 35 -46.83 3.91 27.16
CA ASP A 35 -47.58 3.25 26.10
C ASP A 35 -47.63 4.16 24.86
N LEU A 36 -46.73 3.94 23.90
CA LEU A 36 -46.85 4.54 22.56
C LEU A 36 -47.90 3.76 21.76
N GLU A 37 -49.13 4.28 21.78
CA GLU A 37 -50.18 3.90 20.82
C GLU A 37 -49.72 4.25 19.39
N VAL A 38 -49.40 3.23 18.60
CA VAL A 38 -49.19 3.36 17.16
C VAL A 38 -50.56 3.39 16.49
N GLU A 39 -51.04 4.60 16.17
CA GLU A 39 -52.12 4.77 15.19
C GLU A 39 -51.60 4.33 13.82
N ILE A 40 -52.13 3.20 13.33
CA ILE A 40 -51.92 2.72 11.97
C ILE A 40 -52.92 3.50 11.09
N GLU A 41 -52.47 4.59 10.47
CA GLU A 41 -53.18 5.16 9.33
C GLU A 41 -53.03 4.21 8.13
N GLU A 42 -54.14 3.59 7.73
CA GLU A 42 -54.26 2.88 6.46
C GLU A 42 -54.07 3.89 5.32
N VAL A 43 -52.89 3.88 4.69
CA VAL A 43 -52.66 4.59 3.43
C VAL A 43 -53.15 3.70 2.29
N GLU A 44 -54.22 4.15 1.63
CA GLU A 44 -54.76 3.57 0.40
C GLU A 44 -53.66 3.44 -0.67
N GLU A 45 -53.53 2.24 -1.25
CA GLU A 45 -52.67 1.99 -2.41
C GLU A 45 -53.22 2.74 -3.64
N ASP A 46 -52.74 3.96 -3.86
CA ASP A 46 -52.89 4.62 -5.16
C ASP A 46 -51.99 3.92 -6.19
N SER A 47 -52.64 3.33 -7.19
CA SER A 47 -52.02 2.68 -8.34
C SER A 47 -51.06 3.63 -9.06
N ILE A 48 -49.76 3.41 -8.92
CA ILE A 48 -48.75 4.09 -9.74
C ILE A 48 -48.84 3.55 -11.16
N ASP A 49 -49.36 4.41 -12.02
CA ASP A 49 -49.42 4.27 -13.48
C ASP A 49 -48.03 3.93 -14.03
N SER A 50 -47.91 2.72 -14.56
CA SER A 50 -46.68 2.22 -15.17
C SER A 50 -46.48 2.84 -16.56
N ASP A 51 -46.12 4.12 -16.61
CA ASP A 51 -45.48 4.72 -17.80
C ASP A 51 -43.95 4.68 -17.63
N PHE A 52 -43.43 3.47 -17.47
CA PHE A 52 -42.00 3.20 -17.61
C PHE A 52 -41.68 3.33 -19.10
N ARG A 53 -41.19 4.51 -19.50
CA ARG A 53 -40.58 4.69 -20.82
C ARG A 53 -39.45 3.68 -20.99
N GLU A 54 -39.68 2.66 -21.80
CA GLU A 54 -38.64 1.71 -22.19
C GLU A 54 -37.42 2.47 -22.74
N MET A 55 -36.26 2.27 -22.11
CA MET A 55 -34.99 2.74 -22.65
C MET A 55 -34.80 2.15 -24.06
N PRO A 56 -34.41 2.96 -25.07
CA PRO A 56 -34.19 2.44 -26.40
C PRO A 56 -33.04 1.43 -26.39
N LYS A 57 -33.31 0.21 -26.85
CA LYS A 57 -32.28 -0.81 -27.06
C LYS A 57 -31.31 -0.31 -28.13
N VAL A 58 -30.11 0.08 -27.70
CA VAL A 58 -28.98 0.39 -28.59
C VAL A 58 -28.62 -0.90 -29.34
N ARG A 59 -28.91 -0.92 -30.65
CA ARG A 59 -28.42 -1.98 -31.54
C ARG A 59 -26.99 -1.62 -31.93
N ILE A 60 -26.03 -2.44 -31.52
CA ILE A 60 -24.68 -2.40 -32.09
C ILE A 60 -24.76 -3.16 -33.40
N ASP A 61 -24.91 -2.42 -34.50
CA ASP A 61 -24.75 -2.99 -35.83
C ASP A 61 -23.25 -3.25 -36.04
N ALA A 62 -22.86 -4.54 -36.03
CA ALA A 62 -21.55 -4.97 -36.48
C ALA A 62 -21.47 -4.79 -38.00
N ASP A 63 -20.98 -3.64 -38.45
CA ASP A 63 -20.71 -3.43 -39.87
C ASP A 63 -19.52 -4.27 -40.31
N THR A 64 -19.77 -5.03 -41.37
CA THR A 64 -18.93 -6.08 -41.92
C THR A 64 -18.00 -5.46 -42.96
N GLY A 65 -16.80 -5.08 -42.53
CA GLY A 65 -15.71 -4.63 -43.40
C GLY A 65 -14.78 -5.77 -43.83
N ASN A 66 -15.13 -6.42 -44.93
CA ASN A 66 -14.33 -7.41 -45.66
C ASN A 66 -12.93 -6.87 -46.06
N ASN A 67 -11.85 -7.57 -45.69
CA ASN A 67 -10.59 -7.55 -46.44
C ASN A 67 -9.86 -8.89 -46.26
N GLY A 68 -9.96 -9.73 -47.28
CA GLY A 68 -9.22 -10.97 -47.38
C GLY A 68 -7.74 -10.73 -47.68
N HIS A 69 -6.87 -11.27 -46.82
CA HIS A 69 -5.53 -11.66 -47.22
C HIS A 69 -5.31 -13.13 -46.89
N LYS A 70 -5.17 -13.94 -47.96
CA LYS A 70 -4.75 -15.33 -47.91
C LYS A 70 -3.35 -15.40 -47.31
N HIS A 71 -3.16 -16.17 -46.25
CA HIS A 71 -1.82 -16.64 -45.88
C HIS A 71 -1.79 -18.16 -45.85
N LEU A 72 -0.99 -18.69 -46.77
CA LEU A 72 -0.62 -20.10 -46.88
C LEU A 72 0.20 -20.47 -45.64
N SER A 73 -0.24 -21.50 -44.91
CA SER A 73 0.51 -22.08 -43.80
C SER A 73 1.74 -22.82 -44.33
N SER A 74 2.93 -22.30 -44.06
CA SER A 74 4.17 -23.08 -44.10
C SER A 74 4.68 -23.22 -42.67
N GLN A 75 4.49 -24.41 -42.13
CA GLN A 75 4.95 -24.83 -40.81
C GLN A 75 6.47 -24.89 -40.80
N LYS A 76 7.12 -23.94 -40.10
CA LYS A 76 8.55 -23.99 -39.78
C LYS A 76 8.73 -23.82 -38.27
N GLY A 77 8.82 -24.94 -37.57
CA GLY A 77 9.12 -24.99 -36.14
C GLY A 77 10.46 -24.31 -35.87
N SER A 78 10.44 -23.22 -35.11
CA SER A 78 11.64 -22.45 -34.77
C SER A 78 12.21 -22.91 -33.44
N ASN A 79 13.53 -23.12 -33.43
CA ASN A 79 14.34 -23.62 -32.31
C ASN A 79 14.48 -22.58 -31.18
N GLN A 80 13.39 -22.05 -30.63
CA GLN A 80 13.45 -21.13 -29.49
C GLN A 80 13.61 -21.91 -28.17
N ASN A 81 12.96 -23.06 -28.05
CA ASN A 81 13.07 -23.91 -26.86
C ASN A 81 14.48 -24.52 -26.69
N LEU A 82 15.19 -24.82 -27.80
CA LEU A 82 16.55 -25.35 -27.72
C LEU A 82 17.59 -24.29 -27.32
N LYS A 83 17.35 -23.01 -27.68
CA LYS A 83 18.22 -21.90 -27.28
C LYS A 83 18.16 -21.65 -25.78
N TRP A 84 16.95 -21.62 -25.20
CA TRP A 84 16.78 -21.44 -23.76
C TRP A 84 17.32 -22.63 -22.97
N VAL A 85 17.14 -23.86 -23.46
CA VAL A 85 17.72 -25.06 -22.82
C VAL A 85 19.26 -25.02 -22.83
N LEU A 86 19.89 -24.59 -23.93
CA LEU A 86 21.36 -24.45 -23.98
C LEU A 86 21.88 -23.32 -23.08
N VAL A 87 21.13 -22.23 -22.93
CA VAL A 87 21.46 -21.14 -22.00
C VAL A 87 21.37 -21.62 -20.55
N CYS A 88 20.32 -22.37 -20.18
CA CYS A 88 20.19 -22.95 -18.83
C CYS A 88 21.32 -23.92 -18.51
N ILE A 89 21.70 -24.79 -19.45
CA ILE A 89 22.82 -25.74 -19.25
C ILE A 89 24.15 -24.99 -19.09
N LEU A 90 24.38 -23.93 -19.87
CA LEU A 90 25.59 -23.09 -19.73
C LEU A 90 25.65 -22.40 -18.35
N CYS A 91 24.53 -21.86 -17.87
CA CYS A 91 24.45 -21.23 -16.54
C CYS A 91 24.74 -22.21 -15.40
N ILE A 92 24.23 -23.44 -15.50
CA ILE A 92 24.48 -24.50 -14.51
C ILE A 92 25.97 -24.89 -14.51
N VAL A 93 26.58 -25.07 -15.69
CA VAL A 93 28.00 -25.43 -15.80
C VAL A 93 28.90 -24.30 -15.26
N LEU A 94 28.60 -23.04 -15.59
CA LEU A 94 29.34 -21.89 -15.05
C LEU A 94 29.17 -21.77 -13.53
N GLY A 95 27.97 -22.00 -12.99
CA GLY A 95 27.72 -22.03 -11.56
C GLY A 95 28.54 -23.09 -10.82
N VAL A 96 28.63 -24.31 -11.36
CA VAL A 96 29.43 -25.40 -10.77
C VAL A 96 30.94 -25.11 -10.84
N VAL A 97 31.43 -24.51 -11.93
CA VAL A 97 32.85 -24.15 -12.08
C VAL A 97 33.25 -22.99 -11.14
N ILE A 98 32.38 -21.99 -11.00
CA ILE A 98 32.62 -20.85 -10.11
C ILE A 98 32.54 -21.29 -8.65
N TYR A 99 31.54 -22.11 -8.28
CA TYR A 99 31.37 -22.63 -6.92
C TYR A 99 32.48 -23.61 -6.52
N GLY A 100 32.90 -24.48 -7.44
CA GLY A 100 34.02 -25.41 -7.23
C GLY A 100 35.38 -24.70 -7.14
N GLY A 101 35.60 -23.65 -7.93
CA GLY A 101 36.80 -22.82 -7.86
C GLY A 101 36.91 -22.02 -6.57
N TYR A 102 35.79 -21.49 -6.06
CA TYR A 102 35.76 -20.75 -4.79
C TYR A 102 36.13 -21.63 -3.59
N LYS A 103 35.74 -22.91 -3.58
CA LYS A 103 36.08 -23.86 -2.49
C LYS A 103 37.54 -24.30 -2.48
N VAL A 104 38.20 -24.37 -3.65
CA VAL A 104 39.60 -24.81 -3.77
C VAL A 104 40.58 -23.65 -3.51
N PHE A 105 40.19 -22.40 -3.77
CA PHE A 105 41.05 -21.23 -3.54
C PHE A 105 41.00 -20.69 -2.10
N PHE A 106 39.93 -20.95 -1.34
CA PHE A 106 39.77 -20.47 0.06
C PHE A 106 39.98 -21.53 1.15
N SER A 107 40.50 -22.72 0.82
CA SER A 107 40.79 -23.78 1.81
C SER A 107 42.28 -23.99 2.10
N GLY A 108 43.14 -23.03 1.76
CA GLY A 108 44.57 -23.12 2.03
C GLY A 108 45.05 -21.93 2.84
N ASN A 109 44.95 -22.02 4.17
CA ASN A 109 45.93 -21.45 5.10
C ASN A 109 45.58 -21.86 6.53
N GLU A 110 46.03 -23.04 6.90
CA GLU A 110 46.21 -23.41 8.31
C GLU A 110 47.59 -24.07 8.41
N GLU A 111 48.63 -23.25 8.56
CA GLU A 111 49.87 -23.67 9.22
C GLU A 111 50.42 -22.53 10.08
N ASP A 112 50.45 -22.82 11.37
CA ASP A 112 51.07 -22.08 12.45
C ASP A 112 52.60 -22.19 12.36
N LYS A 113 53.32 -21.06 12.44
CA LYS A 113 54.60 -20.89 13.18
C LYS A 113 55.26 -19.52 12.97
N THR A 114 55.26 -18.76 14.06
CA THR A 114 56.35 -17.91 14.60
C THR A 114 57.53 -17.57 13.68
N SER A 115 57.70 -16.28 13.42
CA SER A 115 59.01 -15.64 13.45
C SER A 115 58.86 -14.14 13.78
N GLU A 116 59.45 -13.73 14.90
CA GLU A 116 59.69 -12.32 15.20
C GLU A 116 60.55 -11.69 14.09
N ILE A 117 60.18 -10.48 13.64
CA ILE A 117 61.06 -9.35 13.34
C ILE A 117 60.16 -8.12 13.12
N ASN A 118 60.47 -7.07 13.88
CA ASN A 118 59.84 -5.75 13.88
C ASN A 118 59.54 -5.20 12.48
N ASN A 119 58.29 -4.83 12.23
CA ASN A 119 57.96 -3.66 11.44
C ASN A 119 56.63 -3.08 11.93
N GLN A 120 56.71 -1.83 12.36
CA GLN A 120 55.58 -0.97 12.65
C GLN A 120 54.66 -0.92 11.43
N LYS A 121 53.53 -1.62 11.54
CA LYS A 121 52.41 -1.53 10.62
C LYS A 121 51.21 -1.36 11.51
N ASP A 122 50.68 -0.14 11.51
CA ASP A 122 49.41 0.17 12.13
C ASP A 122 48.38 -0.79 11.54
N ASP A 123 48.07 -1.84 12.32
CA ASP A 123 46.98 -2.77 12.07
C ASP A 123 45.70 -2.02 12.39
N ALA A 124 45.31 -1.15 11.46
CA ALA A 124 43.95 -0.65 11.39
C ALA A 124 43.09 -1.86 11.04
N THR A 125 42.61 -2.56 12.06
CA THR A 125 41.42 -3.40 11.96
C THR A 125 40.35 -2.57 11.28
N VAL A 126 40.09 -2.84 10.01
CA VAL A 126 38.89 -2.37 9.33
C VAL A 126 37.76 -3.12 10.02
N VAL A 127 37.21 -2.51 11.06
CA VAL A 127 35.90 -2.88 11.57
C VAL A 127 34.95 -2.53 10.43
N GLU A 128 34.59 -3.52 9.62
CA GLU A 128 33.45 -3.36 8.73
C GLU A 128 32.25 -3.04 9.61
N ASN A 129 31.82 -1.79 9.56
CA ASN A 129 30.59 -1.34 10.18
C ASN A 129 29.45 -1.88 9.33
N GLN A 130 29.11 -3.14 9.57
CA GLN A 130 28.00 -3.81 8.89
C GLN A 130 26.70 -3.25 9.46
N ASP A 131 25.77 -2.93 8.57
CA ASP A 131 24.44 -2.48 8.96
C ASP A 131 23.68 -3.61 9.68
N THR A 132 23.06 -3.28 10.80
CA THR A 132 22.29 -4.22 11.62
C THR A 132 20.84 -3.81 11.81
N GLU A 133 20.43 -2.64 11.30
CA GLU A 133 19.08 -2.14 11.41
C GLU A 133 18.29 -2.44 10.14
N GLY A 134 17.00 -2.75 10.28
CA GLY A 134 16.13 -3.00 9.13
C GLY A 134 15.52 -1.73 8.55
N PRO A 135 14.95 -1.78 7.34
CA PRO A 135 14.25 -0.65 6.76
C PRO A 135 13.13 -0.10 7.63
N SER A 136 12.91 1.21 7.59
CA SER A 136 11.80 1.88 8.26
C SER A 136 10.63 2.14 7.30
N PHE A 137 9.41 1.82 7.72
CA PHE A 137 8.21 2.20 6.98
C PHE A 137 7.74 3.60 7.36
N ILE A 138 7.51 4.43 6.36
CA ILE A 138 7.06 5.82 6.52
C ILE A 138 5.55 5.88 6.35
N GLY A 139 4.83 6.43 7.34
CA GLY A 139 3.37 6.53 7.30
C GLY A 139 2.65 5.19 7.11
N PHE A 140 3.10 4.13 7.79
CA PHE A 140 2.57 2.76 7.60
C PHE A 140 1.04 2.69 7.73
N LEU A 141 0.40 2.03 6.77
CA LEU A 141 -1.04 1.84 6.70
C LEU A 141 -1.45 0.46 7.23
N ASP A 142 -2.07 0.42 8.41
CA ASP A 142 -2.64 -0.81 8.97
C ASP A 142 -3.85 -1.33 8.15
N ARG A 143 -4.46 -0.45 7.34
CA ARG A 143 -5.61 -0.73 6.50
C ARG A 143 -5.48 -0.04 5.15
N VAL A 144 -5.75 -0.78 4.08
CA VAL A 144 -5.86 -0.28 2.71
C VAL A 144 -7.27 -0.59 2.22
N VAL A 145 -8.01 0.44 1.81
CA VAL A 145 -9.39 0.33 1.32
C VAL A 145 -9.38 0.39 -0.20
N ILE A 146 -9.93 -0.63 -0.86
CA ILE A 146 -9.89 -0.80 -2.32
C ILE A 146 -11.29 -1.08 -2.85
N ASN A 147 -11.57 -0.54 -4.03
CA ASN A 147 -12.81 -0.78 -4.77
C ASN A 147 -12.93 -2.26 -5.20
N LEU A 148 -14.14 -2.81 -5.08
CA LEU A 148 -14.49 -4.15 -5.57
C LEU A 148 -14.25 -4.25 -7.07
N ASN A 149 -13.61 -5.34 -7.51
CA ASN A 149 -13.19 -5.59 -8.89
C ASN A 149 -12.15 -4.60 -9.42
N ALA A 150 -11.43 -3.88 -8.55
CA ALA A 150 -10.28 -3.10 -8.98
C ALA A 150 -9.28 -3.97 -9.75
N VAL A 151 -8.72 -3.40 -10.82
CA VAL A 151 -7.73 -4.06 -11.66
C VAL A 151 -6.35 -3.43 -11.44
N ASP A 152 -5.31 -4.17 -11.81
CA ASP A 152 -3.91 -3.74 -11.70
C ASP A 152 -3.49 -3.29 -10.29
N VAL A 153 -4.08 -3.86 -9.24
CA VAL A 153 -3.71 -3.52 -7.85
C VAL A 153 -2.28 -4.01 -7.56
N ASP A 154 -1.40 -3.08 -7.22
CA ASP A 154 -0.06 -3.37 -6.72
C ASP A 154 0.03 -2.98 -5.23
N TYR A 155 -0.08 -3.98 -4.36
CA TYR A 155 -0.09 -3.74 -2.91
C TYR A 155 1.20 -3.10 -2.39
N SER A 156 2.34 -3.31 -3.08
CA SER A 156 3.61 -2.74 -2.64
C SER A 156 3.63 -1.21 -2.73
N LYS A 157 2.81 -0.63 -3.62
CA LYS A 157 2.73 0.82 -3.87
C LYS A 157 1.92 1.60 -2.85
N TYR A 158 1.31 0.93 -1.87
CA TYR A 158 0.70 1.61 -0.72
C TYR A 158 1.70 1.97 0.36
N TYR A 159 2.92 1.41 0.31
CA TYR A 159 3.89 1.50 1.38
C TYR A 159 5.19 2.10 0.90
N LEU A 160 5.77 2.98 1.72
CA LEU A 160 7.11 3.51 1.51
C LEU A 160 8.03 2.96 2.61
N ALA A 161 9.06 2.21 2.21
CA ALA A 161 10.11 1.76 3.10
C ALA A 161 11.42 2.44 2.72
N ILE A 162 12.14 2.99 3.70
CA ILE A 162 13.41 3.69 3.53
C ILE A 162 14.47 3.01 4.41
N ASP A 163 15.65 2.84 3.84
CA ASP A 163 16.86 2.48 4.57
C ASP A 163 18.04 3.30 4.05
N ASN A 164 18.87 3.85 4.94
CA ASN A 164 20.03 4.66 4.59
C ASN A 164 19.77 5.73 3.49
N ASP A 165 18.67 6.48 3.60
CA ASP A 165 18.22 7.48 2.60
C ASP A 165 17.91 6.91 1.20
N GLN A 166 17.62 5.62 1.09
CA GLN A 166 17.25 4.96 -0.16
C GLN A 166 15.90 4.25 -0.02
N GLN A 167 15.09 4.29 -1.08
CA GLN A 167 13.84 3.53 -1.13
C GLN A 167 14.12 2.03 -1.21
N MET A 168 13.51 1.28 -0.31
CA MET A 168 13.56 -0.17 -0.28
C MET A 168 12.39 -0.77 -1.04
N GLN A 169 12.63 -1.93 -1.67
CA GLN A 169 11.57 -2.70 -2.30
C GLN A 169 10.66 -3.29 -1.22
N VAL A 170 9.37 -2.99 -1.31
CA VAL A 170 8.35 -3.58 -0.45
C VAL A 170 7.82 -4.85 -1.09
N THR A 171 7.73 -5.91 -0.30
CA THR A 171 7.04 -7.16 -0.64
C THR A 171 5.77 -7.28 0.19
N VAL A 172 4.65 -7.59 -0.47
CA VAL A 172 3.37 -7.85 0.20
C VAL A 172 2.93 -9.28 -0.12
N THR A 173 2.51 -10.01 0.89
CA THR A 173 1.99 -11.37 0.78
C THR A 173 0.61 -11.49 1.41
N GLY A 174 -0.22 -12.38 0.88
CA GLY A 174 -1.60 -12.60 1.31
C GLY A 174 -2.52 -12.83 0.12
N ASP A 175 -3.62 -13.56 0.34
CA ASP A 175 -4.61 -13.86 -0.68
C ASP A 175 -5.80 -12.91 -0.56
N VAL A 176 -5.81 -11.85 -1.38
CA VAL A 176 -6.90 -10.87 -1.42
C VAL A 176 -7.84 -11.20 -2.57
N ASN A 177 -9.11 -11.45 -2.27
CA ASN A 177 -10.13 -11.66 -3.30
C ASN A 177 -10.81 -10.33 -3.66
N LEU A 178 -10.34 -9.70 -4.74
CA LEU A 178 -10.91 -8.45 -5.23
C LEU A 178 -12.33 -8.59 -5.80
N ALA A 179 -12.83 -9.81 -6.01
CA ALA A 179 -14.19 -10.07 -6.51
C ALA A 179 -15.22 -10.27 -5.40
N ALA A 180 -14.84 -10.16 -4.13
CA ALA A 180 -15.76 -10.25 -3.00
C ALA A 180 -15.42 -9.20 -1.93
N GLU A 181 -16.45 -8.53 -1.42
CA GLU A 181 -16.29 -7.63 -0.28
C GLU A 181 -15.80 -8.39 0.96
N GLY A 182 -14.93 -7.74 1.72
CA GLY A 182 -14.38 -8.34 2.93
C GLY A 182 -13.05 -7.72 3.37
N GLU A 183 -12.56 -8.21 4.49
CA GLU A 183 -11.24 -7.87 5.04
C GLU A 183 -10.28 -9.05 4.82
N TYR A 184 -9.15 -8.76 4.19
CA TYR A 184 -8.14 -9.74 3.82
C TYR A 184 -6.82 -9.41 4.52
N PRO A 185 -6.32 -10.28 5.41
CA PRO A 185 -5.05 -10.03 6.07
C PRO A 185 -3.89 -10.17 5.07
N ILE A 186 -2.95 -9.24 5.16
CA ILE A 186 -1.71 -9.23 4.39
C ILE A 186 -0.50 -9.03 5.31
N THR A 187 0.66 -9.49 4.86
CA THR A 187 1.95 -9.25 5.51
C THR A 187 2.83 -8.42 4.59
N VAL A 188 3.31 -7.29 5.10
CA VAL A 188 4.12 -6.30 4.40
C VAL A 188 5.54 -6.35 4.96
N SER A 189 6.53 -6.49 4.09
CA SER A 189 7.93 -6.59 4.50
C SER A 189 8.86 -5.84 3.56
N ALA A 190 9.97 -5.33 4.08
CA ALA A 190 11.06 -4.76 3.30
C ALA A 190 12.39 -5.28 3.84
N THR A 191 13.33 -5.55 2.95
CA THR A 191 14.67 -6.06 3.26
C THR A 191 15.71 -5.12 2.65
N ASP A 192 16.71 -4.74 3.45
CA ASP A 192 17.81 -3.89 3.01
C ASP A 192 18.89 -4.69 2.22
N GLN A 193 20.00 -4.03 1.90
CA GLN A 193 21.13 -4.69 1.21
C GLN A 193 21.97 -5.58 2.14
N ALA A 194 21.92 -5.36 3.46
CA ALA A 194 22.63 -6.14 4.46
C ALA A 194 21.87 -7.42 4.88
N GLY A 195 20.62 -7.57 4.44
CA GLY A 195 19.73 -8.68 4.77
C GLY A 195 18.86 -8.45 6.00
N ASN A 196 18.87 -7.26 6.60
CA ASN A 196 17.97 -6.91 7.70
C ASN A 196 16.56 -6.69 7.15
N THR A 197 15.55 -7.18 7.88
CA THR A 197 14.16 -7.19 7.41
C THR A 197 13.23 -6.61 8.47
N THR A 198 12.32 -5.74 8.03
CA THR A 198 11.20 -5.23 8.84
C THR A 198 9.90 -5.80 8.30
N THR A 199 8.99 -6.21 9.19
CA THR A 199 7.72 -6.85 8.81
C THR A 199 6.56 -6.34 9.67
N HIS A 200 5.45 -6.02 9.01
CA HIS A 200 4.20 -5.58 9.63
C HIS A 200 3.00 -6.32 9.03
N ASN A 201 1.93 -6.42 9.80
CA ASN A 201 0.65 -6.94 9.31
C ASN A 201 -0.29 -5.78 9.00
N ALA A 202 -1.08 -5.92 7.94
CA ALA A 202 -2.10 -4.97 7.54
C ALA A 202 -3.34 -5.71 7.02
N VAL A 203 -4.41 -4.97 6.75
CA VAL A 203 -5.65 -5.50 6.19
C VAL A 203 -5.99 -4.76 4.90
N VAL A 204 -6.29 -5.52 3.85
CA VAL A 204 -6.95 -4.98 2.65
C VAL A 204 -8.45 -5.13 2.83
N GLN A 205 -9.17 -4.02 2.84
CA GLN A 205 -10.63 -3.99 2.87
C GLN A 205 -11.15 -3.75 1.46
N VAL A 206 -11.85 -4.74 0.90
CA VAL A 206 -12.51 -4.63 -0.41
C VAL A 206 -13.95 -4.19 -0.20
N ILE A 207 -14.35 -3.09 -0.85
CA ILE A 207 -15.68 -2.49 -0.70
C ILE A 207 -16.32 -2.18 -2.05
N SER A 208 -17.63 -2.35 -2.15
CA SER A 208 -18.45 -1.96 -3.30
C SER A 208 -18.88 -0.49 -3.24
N GLU A 209 -19.47 -0.03 -4.34
CA GLU A 209 -20.16 1.27 -4.42
C GLU A 209 -21.25 1.42 -3.37
N ASP A 210 -22.08 0.40 -3.19
CA ASP A 210 -23.20 0.45 -2.25
C ASP A 210 -22.69 0.64 -0.82
N THR A 211 -21.59 -0.03 -0.47
CA THR A 211 -20.92 0.13 0.83
C THR A 211 -20.38 1.55 1.02
N MET A 212 -19.74 2.14 0.00
CA MET A 212 -19.24 3.52 0.08
C MET A 212 -20.33 4.58 0.23
N VAL A 213 -21.53 4.33 -0.29
CA VAL A 213 -22.67 5.22 -0.10
C VAL A 213 -23.28 5.07 1.29
N ALA A 214 -23.28 3.85 1.83
CA ALA A 214 -23.83 3.56 3.15
C ALA A 214 -22.95 4.08 4.30
N ILE A 215 -21.63 4.03 4.13
CA ILE A 215 -20.65 4.51 5.10
C ILE A 215 -19.59 5.37 4.40
N PRO A 216 -19.18 6.52 4.97
CA PRO A 216 -18.21 7.42 4.35
C PRO A 216 -16.78 6.85 4.46
N LEU A 217 -16.52 5.75 3.75
CA LEU A 217 -15.19 5.17 3.59
C LEU A 217 -14.51 5.79 2.38
N GLU A 218 -13.25 6.13 2.59
CA GLU A 218 -12.37 6.69 1.58
C GLU A 218 -11.51 5.58 0.97
N LEU A 219 -11.45 5.51 -0.35
CA LEU A 219 -10.47 4.66 -1.03
C LEU A 219 -9.07 5.14 -0.70
N THR A 220 -8.17 4.20 -0.44
CA THR A 220 -6.78 4.52 -0.14
C THR A 220 -6.02 4.75 -1.44
N PRO A 221 -5.36 5.91 -1.63
CA PRO A 221 -4.45 6.11 -2.76
C PRO A 221 -3.13 5.37 -2.54
N MET A 222 -2.46 5.01 -3.63
CA MET A 222 -1.05 4.62 -3.64
C MET A 222 -0.16 5.83 -3.34
N ILE A 223 1.13 5.62 -3.08
CA ILE A 223 2.08 6.69 -2.74
C ILE A 223 2.24 7.76 -3.83
N ASP A 224 1.86 7.46 -5.06
CA ASP A 224 1.83 8.39 -6.19
C ASP A 224 0.51 9.15 -6.34
N GLY A 225 -0.47 8.88 -5.46
CA GLY A 225 -1.81 9.45 -5.49
C GLY A 225 -2.80 8.70 -6.38
N SER A 226 -2.37 7.67 -7.10
CA SER A 226 -3.24 6.88 -7.97
C SER A 226 -4.15 5.95 -7.15
N ILE A 227 -5.37 5.73 -7.63
CA ILE A 227 -6.37 4.89 -6.98
C ILE A 227 -6.81 3.79 -7.96
N PRO A 228 -6.61 2.50 -7.63
CA PRO A 228 -7.12 1.39 -8.43
C PRO A 228 -8.65 1.31 -8.34
N MET A 229 -9.30 1.18 -9.49
CA MET A 229 -10.75 1.07 -9.59
C MET A 229 -11.16 0.00 -10.60
N ALA A 230 -12.39 -0.50 -10.48
CA ALA A 230 -12.97 -1.29 -11.56
C ALA A 230 -13.10 -0.45 -12.85
N PRO A 231 -12.93 -1.03 -14.05
CA PRO A 231 -12.97 -0.26 -15.30
C PRO A 231 -14.28 0.52 -15.54
N ASP A 232 -15.42 -0.05 -15.18
CA ASP A 232 -16.75 0.56 -15.29
C ASP A 232 -16.96 1.66 -14.24
N THR A 233 -16.49 1.43 -13.01
CA THR A 233 -16.43 2.45 -11.97
C THR A 233 -15.62 3.65 -12.45
N LYS A 234 -14.39 3.44 -12.95
CA LYS A 234 -13.52 4.50 -13.46
C LYS A 234 -14.21 5.30 -14.57
N GLN A 235 -14.81 4.61 -15.53
CA GLN A 235 -15.55 5.26 -16.63
C GLN A 235 -16.64 6.20 -16.10
N ARG A 236 -17.37 5.80 -15.05
CA ARG A 236 -18.42 6.61 -14.46
C ARG A 236 -17.90 7.77 -13.60
N VAL A 237 -16.75 7.60 -12.93
CA VAL A 237 -16.03 8.71 -12.27
C VAL A 237 -15.57 9.73 -13.29
N ASP A 238 -14.93 9.29 -14.39
CA ASP A 238 -14.45 10.17 -15.47
C ASP A 238 -15.61 10.91 -16.17
N ALA A 239 -16.77 10.27 -16.28
CA ALA A 239 -17.99 10.87 -16.79
C ALA A 239 -18.73 11.75 -15.76
N ASN A 240 -18.19 11.89 -14.54
CA ASN A 240 -18.79 12.63 -13.42
C ASN A 240 -20.23 12.17 -13.10
N VAL A 241 -20.50 10.87 -13.31
CA VAL A 241 -21.78 10.20 -13.03
C VAL A 241 -21.87 9.81 -11.55
N ILE A 242 -20.73 9.54 -10.94
CA ILE A 242 -20.59 9.24 -9.51
C ILE A 242 -19.44 10.00 -8.90
N LEU A 243 -19.52 10.18 -7.58
CA LEU A 243 -18.45 10.71 -6.77
C LEU A 243 -17.95 9.61 -5.83
N TYR A 244 -16.64 9.41 -5.81
CA TYR A 244 -15.95 8.58 -4.83
C TYR A 244 -15.26 9.46 -3.81
N TYR A 245 -15.33 9.07 -2.54
CA TYR A 245 -14.46 9.62 -1.52
C TYR A 245 -13.13 8.85 -1.55
N TYR A 246 -12.04 9.59 -1.47
CA TYR A 246 -10.69 9.06 -1.48
C TYR A 246 -9.87 9.80 -0.44
N GLY A 247 -8.93 9.06 0.16
CA GLY A 247 -8.00 9.62 1.12
C GLY A 247 -6.91 10.42 0.41
N GLU A 248 -6.10 11.09 1.19
CA GLU A 248 -4.88 11.71 0.71
C GLU A 248 -3.67 10.90 1.14
N VAL A 249 -2.62 10.88 0.30
CA VAL A 249 -1.30 10.40 0.73
C VAL A 249 -0.84 11.25 1.92
N SER A 250 -0.34 10.61 2.96
CA SER A 250 0.05 11.29 4.20
C SER A 250 1.14 12.33 3.92
N GLN A 251 1.15 13.42 4.71
CA GLN A 251 2.17 14.46 4.55
C GLN A 251 3.57 13.92 4.82
N GLU A 252 3.71 12.97 5.74
CA GLU A 252 4.99 12.32 6.02
C GLU A 252 5.56 11.58 4.79
N ILE A 253 4.72 10.82 4.07
CA ILE A 253 5.12 10.14 2.84
C ILE A 253 5.48 11.16 1.75
N LYS A 254 4.65 12.20 1.57
CA LYS A 254 4.89 13.26 0.59
C LYS A 254 6.22 14.00 0.86
N ASP A 255 6.47 14.35 2.12
CA ASP A 255 7.68 15.04 2.55
C ASP A 255 8.92 14.16 2.30
N GLU A 256 8.83 12.86 2.57
CA GLU A 256 9.93 11.93 2.36
C GLU A 256 10.22 11.68 0.87
N ILE A 257 9.18 11.50 0.05
CA ILE A 257 9.30 11.43 -1.41
C ILE A 257 10.01 12.69 -1.95
N ALA A 258 9.60 13.87 -1.48
CA ALA A 258 10.20 15.13 -1.88
C ALA A 258 11.65 15.29 -1.39
N ARG A 259 11.94 14.87 -0.14
CA ARG A 259 13.27 14.93 0.48
C ARG A 259 14.28 14.08 -0.30
N LEU A 260 13.87 12.88 -0.70
CA LEU A 260 14.70 11.91 -1.42
C LEU A 260 14.67 12.10 -2.95
N GLY A 261 13.74 12.91 -3.46
CA GLY A 261 13.56 13.11 -4.90
C GLY A 261 13.11 11.84 -5.62
N LEU A 262 12.25 11.04 -4.97
CA LEU A 262 11.73 9.80 -5.55
C LEU A 262 10.77 10.13 -6.70
N ASP A 263 11.00 9.51 -7.86
CA ASP A 263 10.05 9.57 -8.97
C ASP A 263 8.95 8.52 -8.77
N VAL A 264 7.79 8.98 -8.33
CA VAL A 264 6.59 8.16 -8.18
C VAL A 264 5.58 8.38 -9.31
N SER A 265 5.87 9.26 -10.28
CA SER A 265 4.94 9.65 -11.35
C SER A 265 4.73 8.58 -12.44
N GLY A 266 5.54 7.52 -12.43
CA GLY A 266 5.63 6.52 -13.50
C GLY A 266 4.49 5.50 -13.61
N TYR A 267 3.39 5.64 -12.86
CA TYR A 267 2.38 4.57 -12.76
C TYR A 267 0.98 4.93 -13.27
N HIS A 268 0.86 5.90 -14.18
CA HIS A 268 -0.38 6.15 -14.91
C HIS A 268 -0.68 5.00 -15.90
N LEU A 269 -1.26 3.90 -15.42
CA LEU A 269 -1.98 2.95 -16.25
C LEU A 269 -3.41 3.47 -16.50
N ASP A 270 -4.01 3.08 -17.63
CA ASP A 270 -5.37 3.48 -18.04
C ASP A 270 -6.46 3.11 -17.01
N THR A 271 -6.12 2.22 -16.08
CA THR A 271 -7.00 1.63 -15.07
C THR A 271 -6.91 2.30 -13.70
N TYR A 272 -5.97 3.22 -13.49
CA TYR A 272 -5.93 4.04 -12.29
C TYR A 272 -6.57 5.40 -12.52
N TRP A 273 -7.17 5.92 -11.47
CA TRP A 273 -7.70 7.28 -11.43
C TRP A 273 -6.86 8.14 -10.50
N HIS A 274 -6.52 9.36 -10.91
CA HIS A 274 -5.90 10.34 -10.04
C HIS A 274 -6.85 11.55 -9.84
N PRO A 275 -7.02 12.07 -8.62
CA PRO A 275 -7.87 13.24 -8.36
C PRO A 275 -7.60 14.45 -9.25
N ASN A 276 -6.33 14.71 -9.54
CA ASN A 276 -5.89 15.78 -10.45
C ASN A 276 -6.30 15.59 -11.93
N ASP A 277 -6.77 14.39 -12.32
CA ASP A 277 -7.23 14.13 -13.70
C ASP A 277 -8.57 14.80 -13.99
N LEU A 278 -9.34 15.14 -12.94
CA LEU A 278 -10.54 15.94 -13.07
C LEU A 278 -10.13 17.38 -13.43
N ASN A 279 -10.18 17.67 -14.73
CA ASN A 279 -10.03 19.02 -15.27
C ASN A 279 -11.31 19.83 -14.99
N VAL A 280 -11.67 20.01 -13.71
CA VAL A 280 -12.78 20.86 -13.29
C VAL A 280 -12.37 22.32 -13.50
N ALA A 281 -12.76 22.86 -14.65
CA ALA A 281 -12.85 24.30 -14.83
C ALA A 281 -13.92 24.83 -13.88
N TYR A 282 -13.49 25.43 -12.77
CA TYR A 282 -14.35 26.24 -11.90
C TYR A 282 -14.87 27.48 -12.63
#